data_AF-A0A7N8WLF2-F1
#
_entry.id   AF-A0A7N8WLF2-F1
#
_cell.length_a   1.000
_cell.length_b   1.000
_cell.length_c   1.000
_cell.angle_alpha   90.00
_cell.angle_beta   90.00
_cell.angle_gamma   90.00
#
_symmetry.space_group_name_H-M   'P 1'
#
loop_
_entity.id
_entity.type
_entity.pdbx_description
1 polymer ?
#
loop_
_entity_poly.entity_id
_entity_poly.type
_entity_poly.pdbx_seq_one_letter_code
_entity_poly.pdbx_strand_id
1 'polypeptide(L)'
;MAKHASIYPAPEELEAVQTLVSTVEGALKKVSDWMDGLNKSSGNTSAGDEAEDNVAEKDAAETKPDSTSVLCGVTRVGLVAKGLLIKGDMDLELVLMCREKPTKLLLYTISANLPLQIQTMTEDKYEVRSCVPEAAIRVCSTKDPQLTLKITLSSLAMRVEHVRLRPGSKTHALMSTPEDILDRQTCRAALASLRHAKWFQARVTDLKSCVIVLRILRDMCNRLPAWQPLKGWPLELICEKAIATCDRLLGPGEALRRVLECLASGILLPGGPGLHDPCERDPTDALSDLSAQQANAITHSAQHALRLLAFGQLYKVLNMDPLPASKPSPRLLEGGCQKRLREDVGSDDRDFIKRMKVLDWRMTDPNHPMNALMRLNQIHPGLQYRLLSQSGPVHAPVFTMSVEIQGCTYQATGNSKRTAKLQVALKALQALGYVLGSDGDVDSLSADEKSDGEGKNDRMSSSSSSTSITSSTDTQESRAPGPILTAGGKNPVMELNEKRRGLKYELISESGSSYDKRFIIEVEVDKQVFRGTGPNKKVAKASAALAALNSLFSGSKSTTNKKKRPNPPVSKHQEESD
;
A
#
# COMPACT_ATOMS: atom_id res chain seq x y z
N MET A 1 -5.51 -10.80 15.83
CA MET A 1 -4.05 -10.89 16.04
C MET A 1 -3.65 -12.09 16.87
N ALA A 2 -4.18 -12.30 18.09
CA ALA A 2 -3.84 -13.48 18.90
C ALA A 2 -3.96 -14.82 18.15
N LYS A 3 -5.08 -15.06 17.44
CA LYS A 3 -5.22 -16.25 16.59
C LYS A 3 -4.14 -16.35 15.51
N HIS A 4 -3.82 -15.26 14.83
CA HIS A 4 -2.76 -15.23 13.80
C HIS A 4 -1.40 -15.58 14.41
N ALA A 5 -1.04 -15.04 15.58
CA ALA A 5 0.19 -15.40 16.28
C ALA A 5 0.22 -16.89 16.68
N SER A 6 -0.90 -17.45 17.14
CA SER A 6 -0.97 -18.87 17.55
C SER A 6 -0.81 -19.87 16.40
N ILE A 7 -1.14 -19.46 15.17
CA ILE A 7 -1.04 -20.31 13.97
C ILE A 7 0.18 -19.97 13.11
N TYR A 8 0.90 -18.90 13.44
CA TYR A 8 2.10 -18.53 12.70
C TYR A 8 3.20 -19.55 12.99
N PRO A 9 3.95 -20.03 11.97
CA PRO A 9 5.02 -20.98 12.20
C PRO A 9 6.07 -20.41 13.17
N ALA A 10 6.69 -21.29 13.95
CA ALA A 10 7.76 -20.91 14.86
C ALA A 10 9.00 -20.45 14.06
N PRO A 11 9.87 -19.59 14.63
CA PRO A 11 11.09 -19.15 13.95
C PRO A 11 11.96 -20.31 13.44
N GLU A 12 12.05 -21.40 14.22
CA GLU A 12 12.81 -22.59 13.88
C GLU A 12 12.22 -23.34 12.69
N GLU A 13 10.88 -23.41 12.60
CA GLU A 13 10.18 -24.01 11.45
C GLU A 13 10.44 -23.18 10.17
N LEU A 14 10.42 -21.85 10.27
CA LEU A 14 10.70 -20.95 9.14
C LEU A 14 12.15 -21.04 8.68
N GLU A 15 13.10 -21.15 9.61
CA GLU A 15 14.51 -21.35 9.30
C GLU A 15 14.76 -22.70 8.62
N ALA A 16 14.10 -23.77 9.09
CA ALA A 16 14.16 -25.08 8.45
C ALA A 16 13.60 -25.05 7.01
N VAL A 17 12.46 -24.36 6.80
CA VAL A 17 11.87 -24.16 5.47
C VAL A 17 12.83 -23.38 4.56
N GLN A 18 13.39 -22.27 5.03
CA GLN A 18 14.32 -21.46 4.25
C GLN A 18 15.59 -22.24 3.91
N THR A 19 16.14 -23.00 4.86
CA THR A 19 17.33 -23.84 4.67
C THR A 19 17.08 -24.90 3.60
N LEU A 20 16.01 -25.69 3.74
CA LEU A 20 15.65 -26.72 2.76
C LEU A 20 15.46 -26.13 1.36
N VAL A 21 14.69 -25.04 1.24
CA VAL A 21 14.42 -24.40 -0.05
C VAL A 21 15.71 -23.86 -0.68
N SER A 22 16.54 -23.14 0.08
CA SER A 22 17.80 -22.58 -0.43
C SER A 22 18.81 -23.66 -0.82
N THR A 23 18.93 -24.75 -0.03
CA THR A 23 19.78 -25.89 -0.37
C THR A 23 19.34 -26.55 -1.68
N VAL A 24 18.03 -26.82 -1.84
CA VAL A 24 17.52 -27.45 -3.05
C VAL A 24 17.62 -26.53 -4.26
N GLU A 25 17.35 -25.23 -4.13
CA GLU A 25 17.54 -24.24 -5.21
C GLU A 25 19.00 -24.20 -5.68
N GLY A 26 19.96 -24.17 -4.74
CA GLY A 26 21.38 -24.21 -5.05
C GLY A 26 21.81 -25.54 -5.68
N ALA A 27 21.28 -26.67 -5.19
CA ALA A 27 21.57 -27.98 -5.76
C ALA A 27 21.01 -28.12 -7.19
N LEU A 28 19.79 -27.63 -7.45
CA LEU A 28 19.19 -27.61 -8.79
C LEU A 28 19.98 -26.70 -9.75
N LYS A 29 20.55 -25.60 -9.26
CA LYS A 29 21.47 -24.77 -10.05
C LYS A 29 22.72 -25.57 -10.46
N LYS A 30 23.34 -26.31 -9.53
CA LYS A 30 24.48 -27.18 -9.86
C LYS A 30 24.09 -28.31 -10.84
N VAL A 31 22.90 -28.88 -10.71
CA VAL A 31 22.38 -29.85 -11.69
C VAL A 31 22.27 -29.22 -13.07
N SER A 32 21.76 -27.99 -13.16
CA SER A 32 21.70 -27.24 -14.43
C SER A 32 23.09 -27.04 -15.03
N ASP A 33 24.05 -26.58 -14.24
CA ASP A 33 25.42 -26.31 -14.69
C ASP A 33 26.11 -27.61 -15.19
N TRP A 34 25.88 -28.73 -14.51
CA TRP A 34 26.37 -30.06 -14.91
C TRP A 34 25.76 -30.52 -16.25
N MET A 35 24.45 -30.36 -16.43
CA MET A 35 23.78 -30.69 -17.69
C MET A 35 24.28 -29.83 -18.86
N ASP A 36 24.51 -28.54 -18.62
CA ASP A 36 25.03 -27.63 -19.62
C ASP A 36 26.49 -27.97 -20.00
N GLY A 37 27.29 -28.46 -19.04
CA GLY A 37 28.64 -28.98 -19.28
C GLY A 37 28.67 -30.21 -20.19
N LEU A 38 27.72 -31.14 -20.04
CA LEU A 38 27.60 -32.31 -20.91
C LEU A 38 27.29 -31.91 -22.36
N ASN A 39 26.38 -30.97 -22.57
CA ASN A 39 26.03 -30.50 -23.92
C ASN A 39 27.19 -29.79 -24.62
N LYS A 40 28.04 -29.08 -23.88
CA LYS A 40 29.26 -28.46 -24.42
C LYS A 40 30.30 -29.51 -24.84
N SER A 41 30.42 -30.62 -24.10
CA SER A 41 31.36 -31.71 -24.44
C SER A 41 30.94 -32.52 -25.68
N SER A 42 29.64 -32.59 -25.98
CA SER A 42 29.10 -33.36 -27.12
C SER A 42 29.09 -32.59 -28.45
N GLY A 43 29.39 -31.29 -28.46
CA GLY A 43 29.38 -30.43 -29.65
C GLY A 43 30.71 -30.34 -30.41
N ASN A 44 31.79 -30.92 -29.89
CA ASN A 44 33.17 -30.72 -30.39
C ASN A 44 33.79 -31.95 -31.09
N THR A 45 33.01 -32.74 -31.82
CA THR A 45 33.55 -33.84 -32.64
C THR A 45 33.03 -33.80 -34.08
N SER A 46 33.51 -32.83 -34.87
CA SER A 46 33.79 -33.03 -36.31
C SER A 46 34.52 -31.84 -36.94
N ALA A 47 35.61 -32.16 -37.65
CA ALA A 47 36.35 -31.41 -38.67
C ALA A 47 37.47 -30.44 -38.23
N GLY A 48 38.70 -30.97 -38.20
CA GLY A 48 39.72 -30.68 -39.24
C GLY A 48 40.42 -29.32 -39.21
N ASP A 49 41.74 -29.38 -38.99
CA ASP A 49 42.75 -28.34 -39.20
C ASP A 49 42.51 -27.46 -40.44
N GLU A 50 42.72 -26.14 -40.31
CA GLU A 50 43.93 -25.47 -40.81
C GLU A 50 44.10 -24.09 -40.13
N ALA A 51 45.36 -23.74 -39.89
CA ALA A 51 45.82 -22.51 -39.26
C ALA A 51 45.89 -21.36 -40.27
N GLU A 52 45.60 -20.13 -39.84
CA GLU A 52 46.43 -18.96 -40.18
C GLU A 52 46.15 -17.76 -39.26
N ASP A 53 47.24 -17.06 -38.94
CA ASP A 53 47.38 -15.91 -38.06
C ASP A 53 46.55 -14.68 -38.45
N ASN A 54 46.08 -13.92 -37.45
CA ASN A 54 46.52 -12.52 -37.28
C ASN A 54 46.03 -11.86 -35.98
N VAL A 55 46.93 -11.07 -35.42
CA VAL A 55 46.85 -10.31 -34.16
C VAL A 55 46.29 -8.90 -34.44
N ALA A 56 45.29 -8.44 -33.67
CA ALA A 56 45.33 -7.15 -32.95
C ALA A 56 43.98 -6.73 -32.31
N GLU A 57 44.10 -6.37 -31.02
CA GLU A 57 43.37 -5.36 -30.23
C GLU A 57 41.89 -5.55 -29.79
N LYS A 58 41.81 -5.85 -28.48
CA LYS A 58 40.92 -5.27 -27.45
C LYS A 58 39.79 -4.36 -27.93
N ASP A 59 38.56 -4.82 -27.69
CA ASP A 59 37.58 -4.02 -26.97
C ASP A 59 36.60 -4.89 -26.17
N ALA A 60 36.02 -4.28 -25.14
CA ALA A 60 35.42 -4.89 -23.96
C ALA A 60 34.30 -5.92 -24.21
N ALA A 61 34.31 -6.94 -23.35
CA ALA A 61 33.51 -8.15 -23.42
C ALA A 61 32.00 -7.93 -23.30
N GLU A 62 31.29 -7.98 -24.43
CA GLU A 62 29.93 -8.53 -24.48
C GLU A 62 30.03 -10.05 -24.62
N THR A 63 29.87 -10.77 -23.50
CA THR A 63 29.81 -12.24 -23.53
C THR A 63 28.48 -12.68 -24.14
N LYS A 64 28.51 -13.11 -25.41
CA LYS A 64 27.44 -13.90 -26.04
C LYS A 64 27.09 -15.12 -25.16
N PRO A 65 25.83 -15.40 -24.83
CA PRO A 65 25.45 -16.67 -24.22
C PRO A 65 24.61 -17.49 -25.21
N ASP A 66 25.25 -18.22 -26.11
CA ASP A 66 24.60 -19.33 -26.84
C ASP A 66 25.13 -20.67 -26.32
N SER A 67 25.00 -20.88 -25.01
CA SER A 67 24.81 -22.23 -24.46
C SER A 67 23.35 -22.34 -24.06
N THR A 68 22.57 -23.02 -24.88
CA THR A 68 21.12 -23.14 -24.71
C THR A 68 20.80 -24.07 -23.53
N SER A 69 20.74 -23.51 -22.31
CA SER A 69 20.54 -24.32 -21.11
C SER A 69 19.23 -25.11 -21.17
N VAL A 70 19.28 -26.38 -20.76
CA VAL A 70 18.11 -27.28 -20.77
C VAL A 70 17.11 -26.84 -19.69
N LEU A 71 17.64 -26.45 -18.53
CA LEU A 71 16.88 -25.89 -17.42
C LEU A 71 16.96 -24.35 -17.48
N CYS A 72 15.82 -23.70 -17.38
CA CYS A 72 15.71 -22.24 -17.48
C CYS A 72 15.70 -21.55 -16.12
N GLY A 73 15.36 -22.27 -15.05
CA GLY A 73 15.37 -21.73 -13.69
C GLY A 73 14.38 -22.41 -12.74
N VAL A 74 14.52 -22.11 -11.46
CA VAL A 74 13.63 -22.58 -10.38
C VAL A 74 12.83 -21.40 -9.86
N THR A 75 11.56 -21.62 -9.54
CA THR A 75 10.70 -20.59 -8.95
C THR A 75 9.91 -21.15 -7.79
N ARG A 76 9.91 -20.43 -6.66
CA ARG A 76 9.05 -20.71 -5.51
C ARG A 76 7.59 -20.48 -5.91
N VAL A 77 6.71 -21.42 -5.55
CA VAL A 77 5.26 -21.27 -5.74
C VAL A 77 4.50 -21.65 -4.47
N GLY A 78 3.17 -21.70 -4.54
CA GLY A 78 2.34 -22.16 -3.43
C GLY A 78 2.49 -21.30 -2.18
N LEU A 79 2.48 -21.94 -1.01
CA LEU A 79 2.48 -21.26 0.29
C LEU A 79 3.78 -20.52 0.59
N VAL A 80 4.92 -21.04 0.13
CA VAL A 80 6.25 -20.45 0.35
C VAL A 80 6.35 -19.10 -0.35
N ALA A 81 6.03 -19.05 -1.64
CA ALA A 81 6.12 -17.82 -2.44
C ALA A 81 5.15 -16.73 -1.96
N LYS A 82 3.99 -17.14 -1.47
CA LYS A 82 2.91 -16.24 -1.02
C LYS A 82 3.06 -15.83 0.45
N GLY A 83 4.05 -16.38 1.16
CA GLY A 83 4.22 -16.18 2.61
C GLY A 83 2.99 -16.64 3.41
N LEU A 84 2.28 -17.67 2.97
CA LEU A 84 1.02 -18.09 3.57
C LEU A 84 1.16 -19.22 4.58
N LEU A 85 2.37 -19.72 4.85
CA LEU A 85 2.63 -20.82 5.78
C LEU A 85 1.98 -20.59 7.16
N ILE A 86 1.41 -21.66 7.70
CA ILE A 86 0.89 -21.77 9.07
C ILE A 86 1.48 -23.00 9.74
N LYS A 87 1.42 -23.06 11.07
CA LYS A 87 1.97 -24.16 11.86
C LYS A 87 1.43 -25.51 11.38
N GLY A 88 2.34 -26.48 11.23
CA GLY A 88 2.02 -27.82 10.73
C GLY A 88 2.09 -27.99 9.21
N ASP A 89 2.41 -26.92 8.46
CA ASP A 89 2.66 -27.04 7.03
C ASP A 89 3.98 -27.74 6.76
N MET A 90 3.91 -28.99 6.33
CA MET A 90 5.08 -29.80 5.97
C MET A 90 5.35 -29.83 4.47
N ASP A 91 4.36 -29.50 3.65
CA ASP A 91 4.45 -29.57 2.19
C ASP A 91 4.82 -28.21 1.59
N LEU A 92 5.92 -28.19 0.85
CA LEU A 92 6.48 -27.02 0.18
C LEU A 92 6.51 -27.28 -1.34
N GLU A 93 6.45 -26.22 -2.14
CA GLU A 93 6.33 -26.34 -3.60
C GLU A 93 7.31 -25.43 -4.36
N LEU A 94 8.00 -26.01 -5.34
CA LEU A 94 8.79 -25.33 -6.36
C LEU A 94 8.35 -25.75 -7.75
N VAL A 95 8.55 -24.87 -8.73
CA VAL A 95 8.43 -25.18 -10.15
C VAL A 95 9.80 -25.07 -10.79
N LEU A 96 10.24 -26.16 -11.43
CA LEU A 96 11.46 -26.18 -12.25
C LEU A 96 11.06 -25.97 -13.71
N MET A 97 11.54 -24.87 -14.30
CA MET A 97 11.25 -24.49 -15.67
C MET A 97 12.25 -25.14 -16.63
N CYS A 98 11.74 -25.89 -17.59
CA CYS A 98 12.49 -26.52 -18.67
C CYS A 98 12.27 -25.77 -19.98
N ARG A 99 13.30 -25.74 -20.83
CA ARG A 99 13.21 -25.14 -22.18
C ARG A 99 12.23 -25.90 -23.06
N GLU A 100 12.42 -27.21 -23.14
CA GLU A 100 11.56 -28.13 -23.88
C GLU A 100 10.52 -28.80 -22.97
N LYS A 101 9.57 -29.53 -23.57
CA LYS A 101 8.57 -30.29 -22.80
C LYS A 101 9.29 -31.32 -21.94
N PRO A 102 9.06 -31.33 -20.62
CA PRO A 102 9.80 -32.22 -19.73
C PRO A 102 9.44 -33.68 -20.00
N THR A 103 10.45 -34.54 -20.04
CA THR A 103 10.32 -35.99 -20.28
C THR A 103 10.56 -36.80 -19.01
N LYS A 104 10.18 -38.09 -19.02
CA LYS A 104 10.47 -39.03 -17.92
C LYS A 104 11.98 -39.18 -17.75
N LEU A 105 12.72 -39.29 -18.86
CA LEU A 105 14.18 -39.35 -18.83
C LEU A 105 14.80 -38.13 -18.13
N LEU A 106 14.32 -36.92 -18.45
CA LEU A 106 14.78 -35.69 -17.79
C LEU A 106 14.51 -35.73 -16.28
N LEU A 107 13.31 -36.14 -15.89
CA LEU A 107 12.91 -36.26 -14.49
C LEU A 107 13.81 -37.27 -13.73
N TYR A 108 14.06 -38.44 -14.32
CA TYR A 108 14.95 -39.44 -13.73
C TYR A 108 16.39 -38.93 -13.61
N THR A 109 16.89 -38.26 -14.66
CA THR A 109 18.25 -37.70 -14.70
C THR A 109 18.45 -36.68 -13.58
N ILE A 110 17.51 -35.74 -13.42
CA ILE A 110 17.55 -34.75 -12.33
C ILE A 110 17.42 -35.45 -10.98
N SER A 111 16.51 -36.42 -10.83
CA SER A 111 16.30 -37.12 -9.55
C SER A 111 17.53 -37.93 -9.10
N ALA A 112 18.33 -38.44 -10.03
CA ALA A 112 19.55 -39.19 -9.72
C ALA A 112 20.73 -38.25 -9.39
N ASN A 113 20.82 -37.09 -10.05
CA ASN A 113 21.91 -36.14 -9.83
C ASN A 113 21.68 -35.24 -8.60
N LEU A 114 20.43 -34.90 -8.30
CA LEU A 114 20.07 -33.97 -7.22
C LEU A 114 20.62 -34.38 -5.84
N PRO A 115 20.53 -35.66 -5.38
CA PRO A 115 21.13 -36.08 -4.12
C PRO A 115 22.64 -35.86 -4.06
N LEU A 116 23.35 -36.10 -5.18
CA LEU A 116 24.80 -35.91 -5.28
C LEU A 116 25.16 -34.44 -5.08
N GLN A 117 24.41 -33.53 -5.71
CA GLN A 117 24.64 -32.09 -5.57
C GLN A 117 24.29 -31.60 -4.15
N ILE A 118 23.23 -32.11 -3.54
CA ILE A 118 22.86 -31.76 -2.16
C ILE A 118 23.99 -32.15 -1.19
N GLN A 119 24.57 -33.34 -1.32
CA GLN A 119 25.68 -33.81 -0.48
C GLN A 119 26.93 -32.93 -0.59
N THR A 120 27.15 -32.25 -1.72
CA THR A 120 28.26 -31.28 -1.84
C THR A 120 28.01 -29.94 -1.14
N MET A 121 26.77 -29.67 -0.72
CA MET A 121 26.36 -28.39 -0.14
C MET A 121 26.07 -28.48 1.35
N THR A 122 25.68 -29.66 1.83
CA THR A 122 25.32 -29.88 3.22
C THR A 122 25.55 -31.33 3.63
N GLU A 123 25.88 -31.54 4.89
CA GLU A 123 26.01 -32.85 5.52
C GLU A 123 24.64 -33.47 5.85
N ASP A 124 23.57 -32.69 5.71
CA ASP A 124 22.21 -33.10 6.02
C ASP A 124 21.69 -34.15 5.06
N LYS A 125 21.04 -35.18 5.62
CA LYS A 125 20.48 -36.28 4.84
C LYS A 125 19.09 -35.91 4.33
N TYR A 126 18.96 -35.89 3.00
CA TYR A 126 17.69 -35.73 2.31
C TYR A 126 17.36 -36.97 1.49
N GLU A 127 16.10 -37.38 1.54
CA GLU A 127 15.58 -38.44 0.68
C GLU A 127 14.96 -37.83 -0.57
N VAL A 128 15.43 -38.25 -1.75
CA VAL A 128 14.91 -37.75 -3.03
C VAL A 128 14.18 -38.88 -3.75
N ARG A 129 12.92 -38.63 -4.13
CA ARG A 129 12.08 -39.59 -4.85
C ARG A 129 11.47 -38.93 -6.09
N SER A 130 11.54 -39.61 -7.24
CA SER A 130 10.84 -39.21 -8.45
C SER A 130 9.40 -39.72 -8.45
N CYS A 131 8.45 -38.87 -8.87
CA CYS A 131 7.04 -39.21 -9.03
C CYS A 131 6.58 -38.81 -10.44
N VAL A 132 6.60 -39.77 -11.36
CA VAL A 132 6.22 -39.57 -12.77
C VAL A 132 4.75 -39.14 -12.93
N PRO A 133 3.75 -39.73 -12.23
CA PRO A 133 2.35 -39.31 -12.35
C PRO A 133 2.09 -37.85 -11.96
N GLU A 134 2.89 -37.30 -11.05
CA GLU A 134 2.78 -35.91 -10.61
C GLU A 134 3.71 -34.96 -11.36
N ALA A 135 4.46 -35.46 -12.35
CA ALA A 135 5.52 -34.72 -13.05
C ALA A 135 6.52 -34.04 -12.08
N ALA A 136 6.81 -34.68 -10.95
CA ALA A 136 7.49 -34.04 -9.82
C ALA A 136 8.59 -34.88 -9.18
N ILE A 137 9.50 -34.19 -8.50
CA ILE A 137 10.53 -34.76 -7.62
C ILE A 137 10.22 -34.31 -6.20
N ARG A 138 10.17 -35.26 -5.26
CA ARG A 138 9.95 -35.00 -3.83
C ARG A 138 11.29 -35.10 -3.11
N VAL A 139 11.62 -34.06 -2.34
CA VAL A 139 12.79 -34.01 -1.47
C VAL A 139 12.29 -33.94 -0.02
N CYS A 140 12.55 -34.98 0.76
CA CYS A 140 12.11 -35.08 2.14
C CYS A 140 13.30 -34.88 3.09
N SER A 141 13.14 -33.97 4.05
CA SER A 141 14.07 -33.81 5.17
C SER A 141 13.94 -34.98 6.14
N THR A 142 15.07 -35.53 6.59
CA THR A 142 15.09 -36.55 7.65
C THR A 142 15.16 -35.94 9.06
N LYS A 143 15.45 -34.63 9.16
CA LYS A 143 15.42 -33.88 10.42
C LYS A 143 13.99 -33.51 10.79
N ASP A 144 13.73 -33.33 12.08
CA ASP A 144 12.47 -32.80 12.59
C ASP A 144 12.47 -31.26 12.51
N PRO A 145 11.47 -30.60 11.90
CA PRO A 145 10.28 -31.16 11.24
C PRO A 145 10.58 -31.83 9.89
N GLN A 146 9.91 -32.95 9.60
CA GLN A 146 10.01 -33.69 8.34
C GLN A 146 9.31 -32.94 7.18
N LEU A 147 9.98 -31.89 6.70
CA LEU A 147 9.53 -31.10 5.56
C LEU A 147 9.64 -31.89 4.25
N THR A 148 8.62 -31.77 3.41
CA THR A 148 8.56 -32.37 2.07
C THR A 148 8.48 -31.25 1.03
N LEU A 149 9.50 -31.17 0.17
CA LEU A 149 9.57 -30.21 -0.92
C LEU A 149 9.24 -30.91 -2.25
N LYS A 150 8.14 -30.51 -2.88
CA LYS A 150 7.71 -30.98 -4.19
C LYS A 150 8.20 -30.03 -5.28
N ILE A 151 9.04 -30.53 -6.17
CA ILE A 151 9.57 -29.82 -7.34
C ILE A 151 8.81 -30.32 -8.57
N THR A 152 7.92 -29.51 -9.13
CA THR A 152 7.16 -29.89 -10.33
C THR A 152 7.86 -29.37 -11.58
N LEU A 153 8.09 -30.24 -12.57
CA LEU A 153 8.73 -29.87 -13.82
C LEU A 153 7.67 -29.32 -14.79
N SER A 154 7.98 -28.21 -15.46
CA SER A 154 7.10 -27.68 -16.50
C SER A 154 7.86 -26.87 -17.55
N SER A 155 7.21 -26.59 -18.67
CA SER A 155 7.76 -25.78 -19.76
C SER A 155 6.68 -24.90 -20.37
N LEU A 156 7.06 -23.70 -20.82
CA LEU A 156 6.16 -22.82 -21.56
C LEU A 156 5.62 -23.47 -22.84
N ALA A 157 6.35 -24.42 -23.43
CA ALA A 157 5.91 -25.21 -24.58
C ALA A 157 4.68 -26.09 -24.30
N MET A 158 4.33 -26.32 -23.02
CA MET A 158 3.15 -27.09 -22.62
C MET A 158 1.83 -26.31 -22.79
N ARG A 159 1.90 -24.98 -22.93
CA ARG A 159 0.73 -24.11 -23.18
C ARG A 159 0.20 -24.22 -24.60
N VAL A 160 1.08 -24.48 -25.56
CA VAL A 160 0.71 -24.58 -26.98
C VAL A 160 0.00 -25.91 -27.21
N GLU A 161 -1.32 -25.86 -27.43
CA GLU A 161 -2.02 -26.94 -28.12
C GLU A 161 -1.60 -26.95 -29.57
N HIS A 162 -1.47 -28.15 -30.15
CA HIS A 162 -1.16 -28.35 -31.56
C HIS A 162 -1.89 -27.31 -32.42
N VAL A 163 -1.17 -26.26 -32.85
CA VAL A 163 -1.56 -25.52 -34.03
C VAL A 163 -1.55 -26.57 -35.13
N ARG A 164 -2.73 -26.80 -35.69
CA ARG A 164 -3.01 -27.72 -36.80
C ARG A 164 -1.78 -27.87 -37.69
N LEU A 165 -1.30 -29.11 -37.82
CA LEU A 165 -0.34 -29.48 -38.85
C LEU A 165 -0.87 -28.94 -40.19
N ARG A 166 -0.23 -27.91 -40.74
CA ARG A 166 -0.27 -27.70 -42.18
C ARG A 166 0.52 -28.88 -42.78
N PRO A 167 -0.08 -29.68 -43.65
CA PRO A 167 0.66 -30.75 -44.31
C PRO A 167 1.70 -30.10 -45.22
N GLY A 168 3.00 -30.22 -44.89
CA GLY A 168 4.06 -29.82 -45.82
C GLY A 168 5.38 -29.31 -45.25
N SER A 169 5.55 -29.04 -43.95
CA SER A 169 6.85 -28.60 -43.43
C SER A 169 7.60 -29.75 -42.76
N LYS A 170 8.57 -30.32 -43.48
CA LYS A 170 9.57 -31.22 -42.92
C LYS A 170 10.60 -30.39 -42.15
N THR A 171 10.41 -30.25 -40.85
CA THR A 171 11.49 -29.89 -39.93
C THR A 171 11.87 -31.13 -39.13
N HIS A 172 13.15 -31.49 -39.17
CA HIS A 172 13.77 -32.53 -38.33
C HIS A 172 13.66 -32.12 -36.86
N ALA A 173 12.53 -32.41 -36.22
CA ALA A 173 12.44 -32.46 -34.76
C ALA A 173 12.66 -33.92 -34.36
N LEU A 174 13.70 -34.19 -33.57
CA LEU A 174 13.89 -35.47 -32.89
C LEU A 174 12.57 -35.78 -32.16
N MET A 175 11.80 -36.74 -32.67
CA MET A 175 10.50 -37.07 -32.12
C MET A 175 10.72 -37.83 -30.82
N SER A 176 10.71 -37.13 -29.69
CA SER A 176 10.40 -37.76 -28.41
C SER A 176 9.00 -38.37 -28.53
N THR A 177 8.88 -39.67 -28.23
CA THR A 177 7.59 -40.35 -28.32
C THR A 177 6.60 -39.69 -27.34
N PRO A 178 5.31 -39.58 -27.69
CA PRO A 178 4.30 -38.99 -26.79
C PRO A 178 4.26 -39.64 -25.40
N GLU A 179 4.69 -40.89 -25.28
CA GLU A 179 4.74 -41.65 -24.04
C GLU A 179 5.87 -41.23 -23.08
N ASP A 180 6.90 -40.55 -23.57
CA ASP A 180 8.01 -40.08 -22.73
C ASP A 180 7.76 -38.69 -22.14
N ILE A 181 6.77 -37.94 -22.64
CA ILE A 181 6.41 -36.62 -22.12
C ILE A 181 5.67 -36.78 -20.79
N LEU A 182 6.01 -35.94 -19.80
CA LEU A 182 5.30 -35.91 -18.51
C LEU A 182 3.84 -35.49 -18.68
N ASP A 183 3.02 -35.81 -17.66
CA ASP A 183 1.59 -35.53 -17.72
C ASP A 183 1.31 -34.04 -17.98
N ARG A 184 0.46 -33.81 -18.98
CA ARG A 184 0.21 -32.46 -19.49
C ARG A 184 -0.60 -31.62 -18.51
N GLN A 185 -1.52 -32.24 -17.77
CA GLN A 185 -2.40 -31.53 -16.86
C GLN A 185 -1.63 -31.01 -15.65
N THR A 186 -0.78 -31.84 -15.06
CA THR A 186 0.11 -31.47 -13.94
C THR A 186 1.12 -30.39 -14.34
N CYS A 187 1.77 -30.50 -15.50
CA CYS A 187 2.66 -29.44 -15.99
C CYS A 187 1.92 -28.11 -16.22
N ARG A 188 0.68 -28.15 -16.71
CA ARG A 188 -0.16 -26.94 -16.86
C ARG A 188 -0.57 -26.36 -15.52
N ALA A 189 -0.95 -27.20 -14.55
CA ALA A 189 -1.25 -26.77 -13.19
C ALA A 189 -0.04 -26.08 -12.53
N ALA A 190 1.18 -26.58 -12.75
CA ALA A 190 2.40 -25.90 -12.29
C ALA A 190 2.57 -24.50 -12.89
N LEU A 191 2.25 -24.32 -14.18
CA LEU A 191 2.27 -22.99 -14.83
C LEU A 191 1.15 -22.08 -14.33
N ALA A 192 0.00 -22.63 -13.92
CA ALA A 192 -1.05 -21.87 -13.24
C ALA A 192 -0.55 -21.41 -11.86
N SER A 193 0.02 -22.31 -11.04
CA SER A 193 0.63 -21.96 -9.74
C SER A 193 1.71 -20.88 -9.84
N LEU A 194 2.55 -20.91 -10.89
CA LEU A 194 3.52 -19.85 -11.18
C LEU A 194 2.84 -18.49 -11.42
N ARG A 195 1.76 -18.46 -12.20
CA ARG A 195 0.98 -17.24 -12.45
C ARG A 195 0.29 -16.76 -11.19
N HIS A 196 -0.29 -17.66 -10.40
CA HIS A 196 -0.93 -17.34 -9.12
C HIS A 196 0.07 -16.71 -8.15
N ALA A 197 1.29 -17.24 -8.06
CA ALA A 197 2.35 -16.67 -7.21
C ALA A 197 2.72 -15.24 -7.66
N LYS A 198 2.90 -15.01 -8.97
CA LYS A 198 3.18 -13.67 -9.51
C LYS A 198 2.04 -12.69 -9.27
N TRP A 199 0.80 -13.12 -9.51
CA TRP A 199 -0.39 -12.31 -9.25
C TRP A 199 -0.50 -11.97 -7.77
N PHE A 200 -0.28 -12.95 -6.89
CA PHE A 200 -0.34 -12.76 -5.44
C PHE A 200 0.67 -11.72 -4.98
N GLN A 201 1.91 -11.82 -5.47
CA GLN A 201 2.94 -10.85 -5.15
C GLN A 201 2.57 -9.43 -5.61
N ALA A 202 1.92 -9.30 -6.78
CA ALA A 202 1.55 -8.01 -7.35
C ALA A 202 0.27 -7.40 -6.75
N ARG A 203 -0.64 -8.22 -6.21
CA ARG A 203 -1.99 -7.78 -5.78
C ARG A 203 -2.27 -7.91 -4.30
N VAL A 204 -1.68 -8.90 -3.64
CA VAL A 204 -2.03 -9.28 -2.27
C VAL A 204 -0.97 -8.87 -1.26
N THR A 205 0.32 -8.96 -1.60
CA THR A 205 1.43 -8.72 -0.66
C THR A 205 1.35 -7.32 -0.02
N ASP A 206 1.06 -6.29 -0.82
CA ASP A 206 0.96 -4.91 -0.33
C ASP A 206 -0.45 -4.54 0.18
N LEU A 207 -1.42 -5.45 0.07
CA LEU A 207 -2.78 -5.21 0.53
C LEU A 207 -2.87 -5.38 2.05
N LYS A 208 -3.00 -4.25 2.77
CA LYS A 208 -3.03 -4.21 4.23
C LYS A 208 -4.01 -5.25 4.81
N SER A 209 -3.53 -6.00 5.79
CA SER A 209 -4.27 -7.05 6.51
C SER A 209 -4.64 -8.29 5.70
N CYS A 210 -4.49 -8.32 4.36
CA CYS A 210 -4.97 -9.42 3.54
C CYS A 210 -4.23 -10.73 3.84
N VAL A 211 -2.90 -10.73 3.88
CA VAL A 211 -2.07 -11.91 4.21
C VAL A 211 -2.42 -12.48 5.60
N ILE A 212 -2.65 -11.60 6.59
CA ILE A 212 -3.04 -12.00 7.95
C ILE A 212 -4.40 -12.70 7.94
N VAL A 213 -5.38 -12.10 7.24
CA VAL A 213 -6.74 -12.66 7.11
C VAL A 213 -6.70 -13.99 6.36
N LEU A 214 -5.89 -14.10 5.30
CA LEU A 214 -5.71 -15.33 4.54
C LEU A 214 -5.20 -16.47 5.41
N ARG A 215 -4.16 -16.25 6.23
CA ARG A 215 -3.66 -17.27 7.16
C ARG A 215 -4.74 -17.72 8.15
N ILE A 216 -5.52 -16.78 8.71
CA ILE A 216 -6.62 -17.10 9.62
C ILE A 216 -7.72 -17.93 8.91
N LEU A 217 -8.12 -17.53 7.71
CA LEU A 217 -9.13 -18.26 6.95
C LEU A 217 -8.62 -19.61 6.46
N ARG A 218 -7.32 -19.75 6.17
CA ARG A 218 -6.69 -21.04 5.88
C ARG A 218 -6.75 -22.00 7.07
N ASP A 219 -6.44 -21.53 8.27
CA ASP A 219 -6.64 -22.30 9.51
C ASP A 219 -8.12 -22.69 9.67
N MET A 220 -9.04 -21.79 9.33
CA MET A 220 -10.47 -22.10 9.36
C MET A 220 -10.88 -23.17 8.33
N CYS A 221 -10.35 -23.13 7.11
CA CYS A 221 -10.50 -24.19 6.10
C CYS A 221 -9.94 -25.53 6.59
N ASN A 222 -8.82 -25.53 7.31
CA ASN A 222 -8.25 -26.75 7.87
C ASN A 222 -9.12 -27.35 8.98
N ARG A 223 -9.76 -26.51 9.81
CA ARG A 223 -10.58 -26.96 10.95
C ARG A 223 -12.02 -27.30 10.58
N LEU A 224 -12.61 -26.58 9.63
CA LEU A 224 -14.03 -26.70 9.29
C LEU A 224 -14.18 -27.39 7.92
N PRO A 225 -14.70 -28.64 7.87
CA PRO A 225 -14.88 -29.37 6.62
C PRO A 225 -15.71 -28.61 5.57
N ALA A 226 -16.71 -27.85 6.03
CA ALA A 226 -17.53 -27.02 5.15
C ALA A 226 -16.72 -25.99 4.34
N TRP A 227 -15.56 -25.55 4.85
CA TRP A 227 -14.72 -24.52 4.22
C TRP A 227 -13.58 -25.10 3.38
N GLN A 228 -13.33 -26.40 3.44
CA GLN A 228 -12.24 -27.03 2.68
C GLN A 228 -12.28 -26.78 1.17
N PRO A 229 -13.45 -26.76 0.49
CA PRO A 229 -13.50 -26.51 -0.94
C PRO A 229 -12.94 -25.14 -1.39
N LEU A 230 -12.86 -24.16 -0.48
CA LEU A 230 -12.24 -22.86 -0.79
C LEU A 230 -10.72 -22.86 -0.63
N LYS A 231 -10.13 -23.88 0.01
CA LYS A 231 -8.71 -23.90 0.37
C LYS A 231 -7.85 -23.75 -0.89
N GLY A 232 -6.96 -22.75 -0.87
CA GLY A 232 -6.06 -22.44 -1.98
C GLY A 232 -6.54 -21.24 -2.80
N TRP A 233 -6.53 -21.38 -4.12
CA TRP A 233 -6.72 -20.27 -5.05
C TRP A 233 -8.05 -19.51 -4.93
N PRO A 234 -9.21 -20.18 -4.76
CA PRO A 234 -10.49 -19.46 -4.59
C PRO A 234 -10.51 -18.56 -3.37
N LEU A 235 -9.98 -19.03 -2.23
CA LEU A 235 -9.89 -18.23 -1.00
C LEU A 235 -8.99 -17.00 -1.18
N GLU A 236 -7.85 -17.15 -1.86
CA GLU A 236 -6.93 -16.06 -2.17
C GLU A 236 -7.61 -14.94 -2.97
N LEU A 237 -8.31 -15.31 -4.05
CA LEU A 237 -9.05 -14.38 -4.89
C LEU A 237 -10.20 -13.69 -4.14
N ILE A 238 -10.98 -14.43 -3.35
CA ILE A 238 -12.10 -13.85 -2.59
C ILE A 238 -11.58 -12.85 -1.56
N CYS A 239 -10.49 -13.17 -0.86
CA CYS A 239 -9.93 -12.27 0.16
C CYS A 239 -9.41 -10.98 -0.48
N GLU A 240 -8.67 -11.09 -1.58
CA GLU A 240 -8.18 -9.93 -2.32
C GLU A 240 -9.34 -9.07 -2.81
N LYS A 241 -10.29 -9.63 -3.56
CA LYS A 241 -11.43 -8.88 -4.10
C LYS A 241 -12.28 -8.25 -3.01
N ALA A 242 -12.56 -8.98 -1.94
CA ALA A 242 -13.32 -8.46 -0.81
C ALA A 242 -12.60 -7.27 -0.18
N ILE A 243 -11.30 -7.35 0.09
CA ILE A 243 -10.57 -6.28 0.79
C ILE A 243 -10.23 -5.10 -0.15
N ALA A 244 -9.79 -5.39 -1.38
CA ALA A 244 -9.35 -4.38 -2.36
C ALA A 244 -10.47 -3.49 -2.88
N THR A 245 -11.72 -3.95 -2.85
CA THR A 245 -12.90 -3.15 -3.22
C THR A 245 -13.34 -2.15 -2.14
N CYS A 246 -12.58 -2.00 -1.06
CA CYS A 246 -12.88 -1.03 -0.01
C CYS A 246 -12.15 0.29 -0.25
N ASP A 247 -12.87 1.42 -0.18
CA ASP A 247 -12.30 2.76 -0.36
C ASP A 247 -11.40 3.23 0.79
N ARG A 248 -11.17 2.38 1.80
CA ARG A 248 -10.32 2.68 2.95
C ARG A 248 -9.50 1.47 3.37
N LEU A 249 -8.36 1.74 3.99
CA LEU A 249 -7.51 0.72 4.60
C LEU A 249 -8.23 0.06 5.79
N LEU A 250 -8.28 -1.27 5.79
CA LEU A 250 -8.95 -2.06 6.82
C LEU A 250 -7.93 -2.64 7.81
N GLY A 251 -8.26 -2.58 9.10
CA GLY A 251 -7.54 -3.36 10.12
C GLY A 251 -7.89 -4.86 10.01
N PRO A 252 -7.12 -5.77 10.63
CA PRO A 252 -7.33 -7.22 10.47
C PRO A 252 -8.73 -7.72 10.85
N GLY A 253 -9.33 -7.14 11.90
CA GLY A 253 -10.69 -7.50 12.33
C GLY A 253 -11.77 -7.03 11.36
N GLU A 254 -11.64 -5.81 10.81
CA GLU A 254 -12.56 -5.28 9.80
C GLU A 254 -12.40 -6.01 8.47
N ALA A 255 -11.16 -6.31 8.06
CA ALA A 255 -10.86 -7.05 6.84
C ALA A 255 -11.45 -8.47 6.90
N LEU A 256 -11.28 -9.19 8.02
CA LEU A 256 -11.91 -10.50 8.23
C LEU A 256 -13.43 -10.40 8.16
N ARG A 257 -14.03 -9.40 8.82
CA ARG A 257 -15.48 -9.16 8.75
C ARG A 257 -15.95 -8.96 7.31
N ARG A 258 -15.24 -8.14 6.53
CA ARG A 258 -15.58 -7.86 5.13
C ARG A 258 -15.51 -9.10 4.24
N VAL A 259 -14.53 -9.98 4.44
CA VAL A 259 -14.48 -11.27 3.72
C VAL A 259 -15.68 -12.15 4.09
N LEU A 260 -16.05 -12.21 5.38
CA LEU A 260 -17.24 -12.95 5.83
C LEU A 260 -18.53 -12.35 5.28
N GLU A 261 -18.66 -11.02 5.20
CA GLU A 261 -19.78 -10.33 4.56
C GLU A 261 -19.89 -10.69 3.08
N CYS A 262 -18.76 -10.68 2.36
CA CYS A 262 -18.70 -11.05 0.94
C CYS A 262 -19.24 -12.48 0.73
N LEU A 263 -18.75 -13.44 1.53
CA LEU A 263 -19.21 -14.84 1.46
C LEU A 263 -20.66 -15.02 1.90
N ALA A 264 -21.08 -14.31 2.94
CA ALA A 264 -22.43 -14.36 3.49
C ALA A 264 -23.49 -13.75 2.56
N SER A 265 -23.08 -12.83 1.67
CA SER A 265 -23.94 -12.23 0.65
C SER A 265 -24.42 -13.22 -0.42
N GLY A 266 -23.79 -14.41 -0.48
CA GLY A 266 -24.14 -15.45 -1.44
C GLY A 266 -23.35 -15.37 -2.74
N ILE A 267 -22.18 -14.74 -2.77
CA ILE A 267 -21.31 -14.64 -3.96
C ILE A 267 -20.97 -16.00 -4.58
N LEU A 268 -20.96 -17.08 -3.77
CA LEU A 268 -20.66 -18.44 -4.21
C LEU A 268 -21.88 -19.21 -4.74
N LEU A 269 -23.10 -18.68 -4.54
CA LEU A 269 -24.32 -19.40 -4.86
C LEU A 269 -24.54 -19.49 -6.38
N PRO A 270 -25.21 -20.54 -6.87
CA PRO A 270 -25.59 -20.64 -8.27
C PRO A 270 -26.39 -19.41 -8.72
N GLY A 271 -26.07 -18.89 -9.90
CA GLY A 271 -26.67 -17.64 -10.43
C GLY A 271 -25.98 -16.35 -9.94
N GLY A 272 -24.95 -16.47 -9.09
CA GLY A 272 -24.04 -15.37 -8.76
C GLY A 272 -23.11 -14.96 -9.92
N PRO A 273 -22.33 -13.88 -9.74
CA PRO A 273 -21.43 -13.38 -10.78
C PRO A 273 -20.21 -14.28 -11.07
N GLY A 274 -20.00 -15.34 -10.28
CA GLY A 274 -18.81 -16.20 -10.36
C GLY A 274 -17.54 -15.53 -9.83
N LEU A 275 -16.43 -16.27 -9.82
CA LEU A 275 -15.12 -15.78 -9.41
C LEU A 275 -14.13 -15.89 -10.58
N HIS A 276 -14.08 -14.83 -11.38
CA HIS A 276 -13.19 -14.78 -12.54
C HIS A 276 -11.71 -14.91 -12.13
N ASP A 277 -11.01 -15.88 -12.72
CA ASP A 277 -9.58 -16.10 -12.56
C ASP A 277 -8.77 -15.09 -13.41
N PRO A 278 -8.03 -14.15 -12.80
CA PRO A 278 -7.22 -13.17 -13.51
C PRO A 278 -5.94 -13.76 -14.13
N CYS A 279 -5.59 -15.00 -13.82
CA CYS A 279 -4.38 -15.67 -14.31
C CYS A 279 -4.63 -16.51 -15.56
N GLU A 280 -5.88 -16.75 -15.93
CA GLU A 280 -6.25 -17.42 -17.17
C GLU A 280 -6.64 -16.44 -18.27
N ARG A 281 -6.31 -16.82 -19.51
CA ARG A 281 -6.61 -15.98 -20.68
C ARG A 281 -8.08 -16.06 -21.06
N ASP A 282 -8.62 -17.27 -21.04
CA ASP A 282 -10.02 -17.52 -21.33
C ASP A 282 -10.84 -17.28 -20.05
N PRO A 283 -12.07 -16.74 -20.15
CA PRO A 283 -12.91 -16.46 -18.99
C PRO A 283 -13.16 -17.75 -18.18
N THR A 284 -12.42 -17.89 -17.08
CA THR A 284 -12.42 -19.10 -16.25
C THR A 284 -12.95 -18.76 -14.88
N ASP A 285 -13.93 -19.53 -14.39
CA ASP A 285 -14.43 -19.41 -13.03
C ASP A 285 -13.60 -20.29 -12.10
N ALA A 286 -12.93 -19.68 -11.12
CA ALA A 286 -12.15 -20.36 -10.09
C ALA A 286 -13.03 -21.19 -9.14
N LEU A 287 -14.36 -21.05 -9.19
CA LEU A 287 -15.32 -21.84 -8.43
C LEU A 287 -15.92 -23.00 -9.23
N SER A 288 -15.41 -23.32 -10.41
CA SER A 288 -15.95 -24.38 -11.28
C SER A 288 -16.03 -25.76 -10.62
N ASP A 289 -15.10 -26.09 -9.72
CA ASP A 289 -15.10 -27.35 -8.96
C ASP A 289 -16.05 -27.33 -7.74
N LEU A 290 -16.64 -26.18 -7.41
CA LEU A 290 -17.48 -26.02 -6.23
C LEU A 290 -18.94 -26.44 -6.53
N SER A 291 -19.41 -27.48 -5.85
CA SER A 291 -20.82 -27.88 -5.97
C SER A 291 -21.77 -26.88 -5.29
N ALA A 292 -23.02 -26.81 -5.76
CA ALA A 292 -24.05 -25.96 -5.17
C ALA A 292 -24.29 -26.25 -3.67
N GLN A 293 -24.17 -27.52 -3.26
CA GLN A 293 -24.31 -27.90 -1.84
C GLN A 293 -23.14 -27.38 -1.00
N GLN A 294 -21.91 -27.48 -1.50
CA GLN A 294 -20.74 -26.92 -0.82
C GLN A 294 -20.83 -25.40 -0.74
N ALA A 295 -21.22 -24.73 -1.82
CA ALA A 295 -21.45 -23.28 -1.84
C ALA A 295 -22.48 -22.86 -0.78
N ASN A 296 -23.64 -23.53 -0.72
CA ASN A 296 -24.65 -23.30 0.30
C ASN A 296 -24.11 -23.48 1.72
N ALA A 297 -23.35 -24.55 1.97
CA ALA A 297 -22.76 -24.83 3.28
C ALA A 297 -21.77 -23.74 3.72
N ILE A 298 -20.92 -23.27 2.80
CA ILE A 298 -19.97 -22.18 3.06
C ILE A 298 -20.72 -20.88 3.34
N THR A 299 -21.68 -20.51 2.50
CA THR A 299 -22.47 -19.28 2.67
C THR A 299 -23.23 -19.29 4.00
N HIS A 300 -23.89 -20.39 4.35
CA HIS A 300 -24.57 -20.53 5.64
C HIS A 300 -23.59 -20.41 6.82
N SER A 301 -22.42 -21.05 6.72
CA SER A 301 -21.38 -20.96 7.75
C SER A 301 -20.84 -19.54 7.90
N ALA A 302 -20.61 -18.82 6.79
CA ALA A 302 -20.18 -17.42 6.78
C ALA A 302 -21.25 -16.50 7.39
N GLN A 303 -22.52 -16.70 7.07
CA GLN A 303 -23.65 -15.96 7.67
C GLN A 303 -23.74 -16.17 9.18
N HIS A 304 -23.48 -17.40 9.67
CA HIS A 304 -23.42 -17.67 11.09
C HIS A 304 -22.21 -16.99 11.75
N ALA A 305 -21.02 -17.11 11.16
CA ALA A 305 -19.80 -16.48 11.65
C ALA A 305 -19.93 -14.95 11.73
N LEU A 306 -20.57 -14.32 10.73
CA LEU A 306 -20.81 -12.88 10.71
C LEU A 306 -21.72 -12.42 11.86
N ARG A 307 -22.78 -13.18 12.16
CA ARG A 307 -23.65 -12.92 13.31
C ARG A 307 -22.88 -13.04 14.63
N LEU A 308 -22.10 -14.10 14.81
CA LEU A 308 -21.24 -14.26 16.01
C LEU A 308 -20.28 -13.08 16.16
N LEU A 309 -19.67 -12.63 15.07
CA LEU A 309 -18.77 -11.47 15.05
C LEU A 309 -19.51 -10.19 15.48
N ALA A 310 -20.72 -9.95 14.96
CA ALA A 310 -21.55 -8.80 15.33
C ALA A 310 -21.91 -8.76 16.83
N PHE A 311 -22.09 -9.93 17.46
CA PHE A 311 -22.36 -10.06 18.89
C PHE A 311 -21.09 -10.24 19.76
N GLY A 312 -19.91 -9.90 19.24
CA GLY A 312 -18.65 -9.96 20.00
C GLY A 312 -18.14 -11.38 20.31
N GLN A 313 -18.67 -12.40 19.63
CA GLN A 313 -18.33 -13.81 19.82
C GLN A 313 -17.35 -14.35 18.76
N LEU A 314 -16.49 -13.48 18.22
CA LEU A 314 -15.50 -13.86 17.19
C LEU A 314 -14.55 -14.98 17.67
N TYR A 315 -14.27 -15.05 18.98
CA TYR A 315 -13.44 -16.09 19.58
C TYR A 315 -13.96 -17.51 19.28
N LYS A 316 -15.29 -17.70 19.19
CA LYS A 316 -15.92 -18.97 18.81
C LYS A 316 -15.60 -19.35 17.35
N VAL A 317 -15.67 -18.38 16.44
CA VAL A 317 -15.35 -18.59 15.01
C VAL A 317 -13.87 -18.96 14.84
N LEU A 318 -13.00 -18.29 15.60
CA LEU A 318 -11.56 -18.51 15.57
C LEU A 318 -11.11 -19.74 16.37
N ASN A 319 -12.04 -20.42 17.06
CA ASN A 319 -11.79 -21.54 17.96
C ASN A 319 -10.68 -21.24 18.98
N MET A 320 -10.88 -20.16 19.73
CA MET A 320 -9.98 -19.70 20.79
C MET A 320 -10.79 -19.23 21.99
N ASP A 321 -10.17 -19.20 23.16
CA ASP A 321 -10.78 -18.61 24.34
C ASP A 321 -10.94 -17.09 24.18
N PRO A 322 -11.98 -16.50 24.80
CA PRO A 322 -12.10 -15.06 24.85
C PRO A 322 -10.86 -14.47 25.51
N LEU A 323 -10.23 -13.51 24.84
CA LEU A 323 -9.10 -12.80 25.42
C LEU A 323 -9.55 -12.05 26.68
N PRO A 324 -8.68 -11.90 27.70
CA PRO A 324 -9.01 -11.14 28.89
C PRO A 324 -9.52 -9.77 28.48
N ALA A 325 -10.70 -9.40 28.98
CA ALA A 325 -11.27 -8.10 28.70
C ALA A 325 -10.26 -7.05 29.20
N SER A 326 -9.62 -6.35 28.26
CA SER A 326 -9.00 -5.07 28.61
C SER A 326 -10.08 -4.26 29.30
N LYS A 327 -9.75 -3.69 30.47
CA LYS A 327 -10.68 -2.96 31.35
C LYS A 327 -11.70 -2.20 30.51
N PRO A 328 -13.00 -2.25 30.85
CA PRO A 328 -14.03 -1.61 30.05
C PRO A 328 -13.64 -0.14 29.84
N SER A 329 -13.28 0.19 28.60
CA SER A 329 -13.44 1.55 28.12
C SER A 329 -14.91 1.90 28.32
N PRO A 330 -15.26 3.07 28.88
CA PRO A 330 -16.63 3.46 29.20
C PRO A 330 -17.43 3.81 27.92
N ARG A 331 -17.49 2.88 26.95
CA ARG A 331 -18.21 3.04 25.69
C ARG A 331 -19.08 1.84 25.31
N LEU A 332 -19.36 0.93 26.25
CA LEU A 332 -20.31 -0.15 25.98
C LEU A 332 -21.11 -0.52 27.23
N LEU A 333 -21.86 0.46 27.71
CA LEU A 333 -23.00 0.24 28.60
C LEU A 333 -24.09 1.28 28.30
N GLU A 334 -24.48 1.37 27.03
CA GLU A 334 -25.78 1.94 26.64
C GLU A 334 -26.18 1.35 25.30
N GLY A 335 -26.69 0.13 25.37
CA GLY A 335 -27.29 -0.60 24.24
C GLY A 335 -28.54 -1.33 24.72
N GLY A 336 -29.32 -0.67 25.59
CA GLY A 336 -30.63 -1.14 26.03
C GLY A 336 -31.63 -1.04 24.88
N CYS A 337 -32.36 -2.11 24.66
CA CYS A 337 -33.47 -2.25 23.72
C CYS A 337 -34.43 -1.04 23.80
N GLN A 338 -34.39 -0.12 22.83
CA GLN A 338 -35.37 0.96 22.75
C GLN A 338 -36.56 0.55 21.89
N LYS A 339 -37.62 0.13 22.59
CA LYS A 339 -38.99 0.29 22.12
C LYS A 339 -39.19 1.74 21.67
N ARG A 340 -39.85 1.90 20.53
CA ARG A 340 -40.30 3.20 20.00
C ARG A 340 -41.14 3.93 21.07
N LEU A 341 -40.64 5.06 21.56
CA LEU A 341 -41.48 6.13 22.09
C LEU A 341 -40.95 7.45 21.54
N ARG A 342 -41.86 8.16 20.86
CA ARG A 342 -41.64 9.44 20.21
C ARG A 342 -41.82 10.52 21.26
N GLU A 343 -40.81 11.33 21.51
CA GLU A 343 -40.96 12.68 22.08
C GLU A 343 -39.92 13.64 21.49
N ASP A 344 -40.42 14.84 21.24
CA ASP A 344 -39.84 15.94 20.47
C ASP A 344 -39.20 16.95 21.44
N VAL A 345 -37.88 17.14 21.39
CA VAL A 345 -37.21 18.25 22.10
C VAL A 345 -35.94 18.71 21.37
N GLY A 346 -35.91 20.01 21.02
CA GLY A 346 -34.77 20.91 21.25
C GLY A 346 -33.65 20.97 20.20
N SER A 347 -33.65 22.04 19.40
CA SER A 347 -32.70 22.28 18.30
C SER A 347 -31.29 22.78 18.70
N ASP A 348 -30.97 22.96 19.98
CA ASP A 348 -29.72 23.63 20.39
C ASP A 348 -28.55 22.70 20.76
N ASP A 349 -28.77 21.38 20.86
CA ASP A 349 -27.72 20.45 21.31
C ASP A 349 -26.88 19.84 20.17
N ARG A 350 -27.20 20.17 18.92
CA ARG A 350 -26.46 19.66 17.74
C ARG A 350 -25.09 20.31 17.54
N ASP A 351 -24.85 21.48 18.11
CA ASP A 351 -23.62 22.25 17.88
C ASP A 351 -22.50 21.90 18.86
N PHE A 352 -22.82 21.38 20.05
CA PHE A 352 -21.83 20.85 21.00
C PHE A 352 -21.27 19.50 20.51
N ILE A 353 -22.14 18.62 20.02
CA ILE A 353 -21.78 17.29 19.48
C ILE A 353 -20.95 17.39 18.18
N LYS A 354 -21.15 18.42 17.36
CA LYS A 354 -20.33 18.66 16.16
C LYS A 354 -18.92 19.17 16.49
N ARG A 355 -18.74 19.99 17.53
CA ARG A 355 -17.41 20.46 17.94
C ARG A 355 -16.55 19.33 18.51
N MET A 356 -17.17 18.39 19.22
CA MET A 356 -16.47 17.24 19.80
C MET A 356 -16.14 16.12 18.79
N LYS A 357 -16.76 16.14 17.60
CA LYS A 357 -16.49 15.19 16.49
C LYS A 357 -15.38 15.64 15.52
N VAL A 358 -14.83 16.85 15.66
CA VAL A 358 -13.72 17.37 14.83
C VAL A 358 -12.36 17.17 15.52
N LEU A 359 -12.33 16.72 16.77
CA LEU A 359 -11.10 16.19 17.37
C LEU A 359 -10.96 14.71 16.99
N ASP A 360 -10.05 14.46 16.06
CA ASP A 360 -9.75 13.18 15.44
C ASP A 360 -9.40 12.12 16.50
N TRP A 361 -10.25 11.11 16.66
CA TRP A 361 -10.02 9.95 17.53
C TRP A 361 -8.75 9.16 17.14
N ARG A 362 -8.20 9.40 15.93
CA ARG A 362 -6.90 8.91 15.47
C ARG A 362 -5.71 9.39 16.29
N MET A 363 -5.88 10.35 17.20
CA MET A 363 -4.79 10.86 18.05
C MET A 363 -4.59 10.09 19.36
N THR A 364 -5.32 8.99 19.59
CA THR A 364 -5.17 8.14 20.79
C THR A 364 -4.62 6.74 20.51
N ASP A 365 -4.10 6.50 19.30
CA ASP A 365 -3.53 5.21 18.93
C ASP A 365 -2.06 5.11 19.39
N PRO A 366 -1.69 4.17 20.30
CA PRO A 366 -0.32 4.03 20.79
C PRO A 366 0.70 3.77 19.67
N ASN A 367 0.26 3.23 18.53
CA ASN A 367 1.11 2.73 17.44
C ASN A 367 1.15 3.62 16.18
N HIS A 368 0.77 4.90 16.26
CA HIS A 368 0.95 5.82 15.13
C HIS A 368 2.42 6.29 15.03
N PRO A 369 3.10 6.18 13.87
CA PRO A 369 4.46 6.70 13.70
C PRO A 369 4.38 8.23 13.64
N MET A 370 4.42 8.87 14.81
CA MET A 370 4.41 10.32 14.91
C MET A 370 5.82 10.82 15.19
N ASN A 371 6.20 11.88 14.49
CA ASN A 371 7.42 12.61 14.75
C ASN A 371 7.47 13.05 16.24
N ALA A 372 8.62 12.86 16.90
CA ALA A 372 8.79 13.11 18.33
C ALA A 372 8.44 14.54 18.76
N LEU A 373 8.69 15.54 17.90
CA LEU A 373 8.26 16.93 18.13
C LEU A 373 6.74 17.04 18.27
N MET A 374 6.03 16.26 17.46
CA MET A 374 4.58 16.31 17.38
C MET A 374 3.95 15.58 18.56
N ARG A 375 4.50 14.43 18.97
CA ARG A 375 4.12 13.73 20.21
C ARG A 375 4.35 14.62 21.45
N LEU A 376 5.50 15.29 21.51
CA LEU A 376 5.82 16.14 22.65
C LEU A 376 4.91 17.38 22.75
N ASN A 377 4.58 18.01 21.62
CA ASN A 377 3.63 19.14 21.58
C ASN A 377 2.19 18.70 21.91
N GLN A 378 1.80 17.46 21.60
CA GLN A 378 0.51 16.92 22.02
C GLN A 378 0.40 16.74 23.53
N ILE A 379 1.48 16.28 24.18
CA ILE A 379 1.51 16.04 25.63
C ILE A 379 1.63 17.37 26.38
N HIS A 380 2.44 18.29 25.85
CA HIS A 380 2.71 19.60 26.42
C HIS A 380 2.52 20.69 25.34
N PRO A 381 1.27 21.16 25.12
CA PRO A 381 1.02 22.24 24.17
C PRO A 381 1.64 23.55 24.68
N GLY A 382 2.27 24.31 23.77
CA GLY A 382 2.85 25.62 24.09
C GLY A 382 4.31 25.60 24.57
N LEU A 383 5.02 24.47 24.44
CA LEU A 383 6.45 24.38 24.78
C LEU A 383 7.33 25.34 23.95
N GLN A 384 8.22 26.05 24.63
CA GLN A 384 9.19 26.95 24.00
C GLN A 384 10.55 26.29 23.88
N TYR A 385 11.02 26.13 22.65
CA TYR A 385 12.38 25.67 22.38
C TYR A 385 13.34 26.85 22.30
N ARG A 386 14.41 26.84 23.10
CA ARG A 386 15.45 27.88 23.12
C ARG A 386 16.73 27.38 22.46
N LEU A 387 17.29 28.19 21.57
CA LEU A 387 18.62 27.94 20.99
C LEU A 387 19.66 28.42 21.99
N LEU A 388 20.54 27.53 22.43
CA LEU A 388 21.59 27.82 23.41
C LEU A 388 22.92 28.16 22.75
N SER A 389 23.29 27.44 21.70
CA SER A 389 24.52 27.71 20.96
C SER A 389 24.41 27.33 19.49
N GLN A 390 25.16 28.05 18.66
CA GLN A 390 25.46 27.71 17.28
C GLN A 390 26.98 27.75 17.14
N SER A 391 27.58 26.60 16.87
CA SER A 391 29.03 26.42 16.76
C SER A 391 29.38 25.61 15.51
N GLY A 392 30.67 25.47 15.20
CA GLY A 392 31.13 24.70 14.04
C GLY A 392 31.32 25.54 12.77
N PRO A 393 32.03 25.00 11.77
CA PRO A 393 32.30 25.71 10.52
C PRO A 393 31.03 25.90 9.69
N VAL A 394 31.02 26.87 8.78
CA VAL A 394 29.84 27.22 7.95
C VAL A 394 29.30 26.01 7.16
N HIS A 395 30.18 25.09 6.75
CA HIS A 395 29.83 23.87 6.03
C HIS A 395 29.37 22.71 6.94
N ALA A 396 29.52 22.83 8.28
CA ALA A 396 29.07 21.83 9.24
C ALA A 396 28.64 22.48 10.58
N PRO A 397 27.54 23.26 10.57
CA PRO A 397 27.07 23.94 11.77
C PRO A 397 26.43 22.96 12.76
N VAL A 398 26.73 23.14 14.04
CA VAL A 398 26.16 22.41 15.18
C VAL A 398 25.27 23.37 15.96
N PHE A 399 24.00 23.03 16.08
CA PHE A 399 23.00 23.78 16.83
C PHE A 399 22.64 23.04 18.10
N THR A 400 22.68 23.73 19.23
CA THR A 400 22.28 23.18 20.53
C THR A 400 20.96 23.79 20.97
N MET A 401 19.93 22.96 21.07
CA MET A 401 18.59 23.38 21.48
C MET A 401 18.30 22.90 22.90
N SER A 402 17.42 23.62 23.59
CA SER A 402 16.87 23.21 24.90
C SER A 402 15.36 23.42 24.98
N VAL A 403 14.70 22.61 25.81
CA VAL A 403 13.29 22.75 26.18
C VAL A 403 13.16 22.49 27.68
N GLU A 404 12.30 23.25 28.34
CA GLU A 404 12.01 23.10 29.76
C GLU A 404 10.61 22.48 29.92
N ILE A 405 10.53 21.34 30.61
CA ILE A 405 9.28 20.62 30.86
C ILE A 405 9.25 20.25 32.35
N GLN A 406 8.20 20.69 33.06
CA GLN A 406 7.99 20.37 34.48
C GLN A 406 9.20 20.68 35.39
N GLY A 407 9.94 21.76 35.12
CA GLY A 407 11.13 22.17 35.88
C GLY A 407 12.42 21.41 35.53
N CYS A 408 12.39 20.52 34.53
CA CYS A 408 13.56 19.86 33.97
C CYS A 408 13.92 20.44 32.60
N THR A 409 15.19 20.83 32.43
CA THR A 409 15.72 21.34 31.16
C THR A 409 16.39 20.21 30.39
N TYR A 410 15.87 19.93 29.19
CA TYR A 410 16.43 18.93 28.28
C TYR A 410 17.18 19.63 27.15
N GLN A 411 18.40 19.16 26.87
CA GLN A 411 19.31 19.74 25.89
C GLN A 411 19.86 18.65 24.94
N ALA A 412 19.90 18.96 23.65
CA ALA A 412 20.48 18.13 22.61
C ALA A 412 21.01 18.97 21.43
N THR A 413 21.92 18.38 20.67
CA THR A 413 22.58 19.00 19.51
C THR A 413 22.07 18.41 18.20
N GLY A 414 22.24 19.14 17.10
CA GLY A 414 21.96 18.66 15.76
C GLY A 414 22.62 19.51 14.67
N ASN A 415 22.80 18.93 13.49
CA ASN A 415 23.36 19.58 12.30
C ASN A 415 22.46 20.68 11.70
N SER A 416 21.22 20.81 12.18
CA SER A 416 20.31 21.89 11.84
C SER A 416 19.43 22.25 13.04
N LYS A 417 18.85 23.46 13.04
CA LYS A 417 17.86 23.85 14.07
C LYS A 417 16.68 22.87 14.14
N ARG A 418 16.33 22.22 13.03
CA ARG A 418 15.22 21.26 12.94
C ARG A 418 15.58 19.92 13.56
N THR A 419 16.76 19.38 13.25
CA THR A 419 17.25 18.11 13.82
C THR A 419 17.59 18.27 15.30
N ALA A 420 18.17 19.39 15.71
CA ALA A 420 18.41 19.69 17.12
C ALA A 420 17.12 19.74 17.95
N LYS A 421 16.04 20.38 17.44
CA LYS A 421 14.71 20.37 18.08
C LYS A 421 14.12 18.97 18.19
N LEU A 422 14.29 18.16 17.14
CA LEU A 422 13.82 16.77 17.12
C LEU A 422 14.53 15.92 18.19
N GLN A 423 15.86 16.04 18.29
CA GLN A 423 16.67 15.32 19.28
C GLN A 423 16.34 15.75 20.73
N VAL A 424 16.12 17.04 20.96
CA VAL A 424 15.63 17.53 22.27
C VAL A 424 14.28 16.91 22.61
N ALA A 425 13.36 16.83 21.64
CA ALA A 425 12.04 16.26 21.85
C ALA A 425 12.10 14.75 22.17
N LEU A 426 12.98 14.01 21.49
CA LEU A 426 13.23 12.60 21.78
C LEU A 426 13.75 12.39 23.21
N LYS A 427 14.77 13.16 23.61
CA LYS A 427 15.35 13.09 24.96
C LYS A 427 14.34 13.44 26.06
N ALA A 428 13.49 14.43 25.81
CA ALA A 428 12.41 14.78 26.73
C ALA A 428 11.35 13.68 26.85
N LEU A 429 10.90 13.10 25.72
CA LEU A 429 9.92 12.00 25.73
C LEU A 429 10.44 10.73 26.43
N GLN A 430 11.73 10.41 26.23
CA GLN A 430 12.37 9.28 26.90
C GLN A 430 12.42 9.50 28.42
N ALA A 431 12.75 10.71 28.88
CA ALA A 431 12.77 11.03 30.30
C ALA A 431 11.37 11.05 30.94
N LEU A 432 10.32 11.30 30.16
CA LEU A 432 8.92 11.23 30.58
C LEU A 432 8.34 9.79 30.56
N GLY A 433 9.16 8.77 30.28
CA GLY A 433 8.77 7.35 30.34
C GLY A 433 8.05 6.82 29.10
N TYR A 434 8.10 7.53 27.97
CA TYR A 434 7.54 7.04 26.71
C TYR A 434 8.58 6.17 25.96
N VAL A 435 8.28 4.87 25.82
CA VAL A 435 9.11 3.93 25.04
C VAL A 435 8.88 4.17 23.54
N LEU A 436 9.84 4.81 22.89
CA LEU A 436 9.93 4.85 21.43
C LEU A 436 10.68 3.58 20.98
N GLY A 437 10.09 2.81 20.07
CA GLY A 437 10.73 1.61 19.54
C GLY A 437 12.11 1.94 18.97
N SER A 438 13.14 1.32 19.53
CA SER A 438 14.42 1.16 18.84
C SER A 438 14.16 0.32 17.60
N ASP A 439 14.23 0.94 16.43
CA ASP A 439 14.91 0.43 15.23
C ASP A 439 14.44 1.26 14.04
N GLY A 440 15.26 2.25 13.73
CA GLY A 440 15.11 3.17 12.63
C GLY A 440 16.45 3.86 12.42
N ASP A 441 17.42 3.05 11.98
CA ASP A 441 18.61 3.43 11.21
C ASP A 441 18.96 4.92 11.24
N VAL A 442 19.79 5.30 12.22
CA VAL A 442 20.22 6.69 12.44
C VAL A 442 21.42 7.12 11.57
N ASP A 443 21.90 6.26 10.67
CA ASP A 443 23.01 6.59 9.75
C ASP A 443 22.59 6.85 8.30
N SER A 444 21.31 6.64 7.92
CA SER A 444 20.87 6.75 6.52
C SER A 444 20.42 8.16 6.07
N LEU A 445 20.82 9.24 6.76
CA LEU A 445 20.50 10.63 6.35
C LEU A 445 21.74 11.50 6.09
N SER A 446 22.94 10.91 5.99
CA SER A 446 24.18 11.67 5.74
C SER A 446 24.60 11.75 4.26
N ALA A 447 23.78 11.30 3.31
CA ALA A 447 24.11 11.34 1.89
C ALA A 447 22.91 11.77 1.05
N ASP A 448 22.76 13.09 0.84
CA ASP A 448 22.45 13.67 -0.48
C ASP A 448 22.30 15.18 -0.33
N GLU A 449 23.38 15.91 -0.59
CA GLU A 449 23.33 17.26 -1.13
C GLU A 449 23.78 17.18 -2.59
N LYS A 450 22.83 17.20 -3.51
CA LYS A 450 22.92 17.98 -4.76
C LYS A 450 21.56 18.07 -5.45
N SER A 451 21.31 19.27 -5.96
CA SER A 451 20.32 19.67 -6.96
C SER A 451 18.95 20.17 -6.49
N ASP A 452 18.85 21.49 -6.66
CA ASP A 452 17.71 22.27 -7.12
C ASP A 452 16.62 22.68 -6.13
N GLY A 453 16.68 23.98 -5.83
CA GLY A 453 15.82 24.65 -4.88
C GLY A 453 14.42 24.91 -5.39
N GLU A 454 13.46 24.69 -4.51
CA GLU A 454 12.23 25.48 -4.43
C GLU A 454 11.88 25.67 -2.95
N GLY A 455 12.27 26.83 -2.41
CA GLY A 455 12.04 27.23 -1.03
C GLY A 455 10.56 27.54 -0.77
N LYS A 456 9.82 26.56 -0.25
CA LYS A 456 8.47 26.72 0.28
C LYS A 456 8.54 27.16 1.75
N ASN A 457 8.44 28.46 1.99
CA ASN A 457 8.39 29.05 3.33
C ASN A 457 6.98 28.91 3.94
N ASP A 458 6.80 28.02 4.92
CA ASP A 458 5.67 28.07 5.85
C ASP A 458 6.09 28.82 7.14
N ARG A 459 5.62 30.06 7.26
CA ARG A 459 5.73 30.90 8.45
C ARG A 459 4.70 30.44 9.50
N MET A 460 5.18 30.01 10.67
CA MET A 460 4.39 29.87 11.90
C MET A 460 4.27 31.25 12.56
N SER A 461 3.04 31.73 12.72
CA SER A 461 2.72 32.94 13.49
C SER A 461 2.59 32.60 14.97
N SER A 462 3.49 33.15 15.79
CA SER A 462 3.31 33.32 17.23
C SER A 462 2.41 34.53 17.50
N SER A 463 1.36 34.35 18.30
CA SER A 463 0.60 35.44 18.91
C SER A 463 0.88 35.48 20.42
N SER A 464 1.52 36.54 20.87
CA SER A 464 1.49 36.98 22.27
C SER A 464 1.36 38.50 22.25
N SER A 465 0.33 38.99 22.92
CA SER A 465 -0.12 40.37 23.01
C SER A 465 0.53 41.12 24.18
N SER A 466 0.99 42.36 23.96
CA SER A 466 0.90 43.44 24.96
C SER A 466 1.27 44.83 24.39
N THR A 467 0.28 45.73 24.46
CA THR A 467 0.33 47.18 24.77
C THR A 467 1.12 48.19 23.91
N SER A 468 0.34 49.18 23.46
CA SER A 468 0.60 50.48 22.84
C SER A 468 1.74 51.34 23.39
N ILE A 469 2.42 52.11 22.52
CA ILE A 469 2.54 53.60 22.50
C ILE A 469 2.92 54.05 21.07
N THR A 470 2.41 55.21 20.68
CA THR A 470 2.53 55.97 19.41
C THR A 470 3.93 56.54 19.13
N SER A 471 4.43 56.41 17.89
CA SER A 471 5.10 57.50 17.16
C SER A 471 5.37 57.09 15.71
N SER A 472 5.17 58.06 14.84
CA SER A 472 5.21 58.05 13.37
C SER A 472 6.61 58.05 12.78
N THR A 473 6.84 57.28 11.71
CA THR A 473 7.60 57.68 10.51
C THR A 473 7.45 56.66 9.39
N ASP A 474 7.25 57.17 8.17
CA ASP A 474 7.07 56.44 6.92
C ASP A 474 8.30 55.61 6.51
N THR A 475 8.05 54.39 6.03
CA THR A 475 8.89 53.70 5.04
C THR A 475 8.04 52.62 4.35
N GLN A 476 7.84 52.78 3.04
CA GLN A 476 7.17 51.83 2.16
C GLN A 476 8.05 50.59 1.96
N GLU A 477 7.60 49.41 2.39
CA GLU A 477 8.00 48.13 1.80
C GLU A 477 7.00 47.00 2.11
N SER A 478 6.81 46.13 1.12
CA SER A 478 5.66 45.24 0.87
C SER A 478 5.19 44.34 2.03
N ARG A 479 4.01 44.65 2.59
CA ARG A 479 3.27 43.80 3.55
C ARG A 479 2.38 42.82 2.77
N ALA A 480 2.58 41.52 2.98
CA ALA A 480 1.67 40.50 2.44
C ALA A 480 0.22 40.79 2.89
N PRO A 481 -0.78 40.76 1.99
CA PRO A 481 -2.15 41.08 2.34
C PRO A 481 -2.70 40.01 3.29
N GLY A 482 -3.28 40.44 4.41
CA GLY A 482 -4.01 39.58 5.33
C GLY A 482 -5.21 38.91 4.64
N PRO A 483 -5.81 37.88 5.26
CA PRO A 483 -6.96 37.18 4.69
C PRO A 483 -8.12 38.15 4.44
N ILE A 484 -8.66 38.14 3.21
CA ILE A 484 -9.83 38.92 2.83
C ILE A 484 -11.05 38.31 3.53
N LEU A 485 -11.73 39.11 4.36
CA LEU A 485 -12.94 38.73 5.09
C LEU A 485 -14.13 39.58 4.64
N THR A 486 -15.33 39.02 4.70
CA THR A 486 -16.59 39.76 4.48
C THR A 486 -16.96 40.58 5.72
N ALA A 487 -17.98 41.44 5.60
CA ALA A 487 -18.51 42.21 6.73
C ALA A 487 -18.97 41.34 7.92
N GLY A 488 -19.26 40.06 7.69
CA GLY A 488 -19.57 39.06 8.72
C GLY A 488 -18.36 38.33 9.31
N GLY A 489 -17.13 38.75 9.00
CA GLY A 489 -15.89 38.11 9.47
C GLY A 489 -15.62 36.72 8.89
N LYS A 490 -16.41 36.29 7.90
CA LYS A 490 -16.26 34.99 7.22
C LYS A 490 -15.43 35.14 5.94
N ASN A 491 -14.91 34.03 5.44
CA ASN A 491 -14.26 34.00 4.13
C ASN A 491 -15.31 34.20 3.01
N PRO A 492 -15.12 35.15 2.07
CA PRO A 492 -16.07 35.42 0.98
C PRO A 492 -16.47 34.20 0.17
N VAL A 493 -15.56 33.26 -0.07
CA VAL A 493 -15.86 32.04 -0.82
C VAL A 493 -16.83 31.13 -0.05
N MET A 494 -16.68 31.06 1.27
CA MET A 494 -17.59 30.28 2.12
C MET A 494 -18.98 30.89 2.17
N GLU A 495 -19.06 32.21 2.36
CA GLU A 495 -20.35 32.90 2.46
C GLU A 495 -21.12 32.88 1.13
N LEU A 496 -20.42 32.99 -0.01
CA LEU A 496 -21.06 32.85 -1.31
C LEU A 496 -21.57 31.41 -1.55
N ASN A 497 -20.82 30.39 -1.12
CA ASN A 497 -21.25 29.00 -1.22
C ASN A 497 -22.41 28.65 -0.26
N GLU A 498 -22.52 29.34 0.89
CA GLU A 498 -23.68 29.26 1.79
C GLU A 498 -24.95 29.81 1.10
N LYS A 499 -24.82 30.88 0.29
CA LYS A 499 -25.94 31.48 -0.45
C LYS A 499 -26.31 30.69 -1.71
N ARG A 500 -25.32 30.17 -2.44
CA ARG A 500 -25.50 29.39 -3.67
C ARG A 500 -24.51 28.23 -3.68
N ARG A 501 -25.01 27.00 -3.56
CA ARG A 501 -24.15 25.79 -3.58
C ARG A 501 -23.77 25.42 -5.00
N GLY A 502 -22.51 24.99 -5.20
CA GLY A 502 -22.05 24.40 -6.46
C GLY A 502 -21.53 25.38 -7.51
N LEU A 503 -21.08 26.57 -7.11
CA LEU A 503 -20.51 27.58 -8.02
C LEU A 503 -19.14 27.14 -8.57
N LYS A 504 -18.92 27.38 -9.87
CA LYS A 504 -17.64 27.08 -10.55
C LYS A 504 -16.79 28.35 -10.64
N TYR A 505 -15.51 28.21 -10.33
CA TYR A 505 -14.51 29.27 -10.44
C TYR A 505 -13.51 28.92 -11.53
N GLU A 506 -13.39 29.77 -12.54
CA GLU A 506 -12.51 29.56 -13.69
C GLU A 506 -11.35 30.56 -13.66
N LEU A 507 -10.15 30.08 -14.01
CA LEU A 507 -8.96 30.93 -14.10
C LEU A 507 -8.86 31.46 -15.53
N ILE A 508 -8.96 32.79 -15.69
CA ILE A 508 -8.93 33.44 -17.00
C ILE A 508 -7.51 33.79 -17.42
N SER A 509 -6.71 34.34 -16.50
CA SER A 509 -5.35 34.71 -16.81
C SER A 509 -4.42 34.55 -15.61
N GLU A 510 -3.21 34.13 -15.91
CA GLU A 510 -2.06 34.11 -15.02
C GLU A 510 -0.98 34.95 -15.71
N SER A 511 -0.59 36.07 -15.10
CA SER A 511 0.33 37.03 -15.70
C SER A 511 1.29 37.54 -14.63
N GLY A 512 2.59 37.60 -14.92
CA GLY A 512 3.60 38.13 -14.01
C GLY A 512 4.84 37.24 -13.87
N SER A 513 5.93 37.81 -13.35
CA SER A 513 7.17 37.10 -13.03
C SER A 513 7.04 36.31 -11.73
N SER A 514 8.00 35.44 -11.41
CA SER A 514 7.95 34.56 -10.22
C SER A 514 7.75 35.30 -8.89
N TYR A 515 8.08 36.59 -8.81
CA TYR A 515 7.95 37.44 -7.62
C TYR A 515 6.71 38.35 -7.61
N ASP A 516 5.98 38.48 -8.72
CA ASP A 516 4.76 39.30 -8.82
C ASP A 516 3.74 38.66 -9.78
N LYS A 517 3.32 37.43 -9.46
CA LYS A 517 2.28 36.73 -10.21
C LYS A 517 0.92 37.34 -9.91
N ARG A 518 0.13 37.62 -10.93
CA ARG A 518 -1.26 38.10 -10.83
C ARG A 518 -2.20 37.11 -11.50
N PHE A 519 -3.22 36.73 -10.76
CA PHE A 519 -4.24 35.78 -11.19
C PHE A 519 -5.58 36.49 -11.33
N ILE A 520 -6.28 36.23 -12.42
CA ILE A 520 -7.66 36.70 -12.65
C ILE A 520 -8.58 35.49 -12.66
N ILE A 521 -9.51 35.46 -11.72
CA ILE A 521 -10.47 34.36 -11.54
C ILE A 521 -11.88 34.88 -11.70
N GLU A 522 -12.70 34.11 -12.39
CA GLU A 522 -14.08 34.42 -12.69
C GLU A 522 -15.03 33.41 -12.04
N VAL A 523 -16.18 33.89 -11.59
CA VAL A 523 -17.26 33.09 -11.05
C VAL A 523 -18.58 33.54 -11.66
N GLU A 524 -19.36 32.59 -12.19
CA GLU A 524 -20.71 32.84 -12.68
C GLU A 524 -21.73 32.55 -11.56
N VAL A 525 -22.52 33.57 -11.20
CA VAL A 525 -23.58 33.47 -10.20
C VAL A 525 -24.85 34.09 -10.78
N ASP A 526 -25.94 33.33 -10.83
CA ASP A 526 -27.25 33.79 -11.33
C ASP A 526 -27.20 34.45 -12.74
N LYS A 527 -26.41 33.86 -13.65
CA LYS A 527 -26.12 34.35 -15.02
C LYS A 527 -25.37 35.69 -15.09
N GLN A 528 -24.79 36.13 -13.98
CA GLN A 528 -23.88 37.27 -13.91
C GLN A 528 -22.46 36.78 -13.62
N VAL A 529 -21.49 37.42 -14.24
CA VAL A 529 -20.11 36.99 -14.24
C VAL A 529 -19.27 37.98 -13.44
N PHE A 530 -18.59 37.49 -12.41
CA PHE A 530 -17.80 38.33 -11.50
C PHE A 530 -16.33 37.93 -11.54
N ARG A 531 -15.45 38.92 -11.69
CA ARG A 531 -14.00 38.72 -11.77
C ARG A 531 -13.30 39.25 -10.53
N GLY A 532 -12.31 38.50 -10.05
CA GLY A 532 -11.44 38.86 -8.95
C GLY A 532 -9.98 38.70 -9.33
N THR A 533 -9.18 39.69 -8.94
CA THR A 533 -7.74 39.69 -9.17
C THR A 533 -6.97 39.51 -7.86
N GLY A 534 -5.81 38.86 -7.90
CA GLY A 534 -4.98 38.73 -6.71
C GLY A 534 -3.60 38.12 -6.97
N PRO A 535 -2.67 38.24 -6.00
CA PRO A 535 -1.31 37.74 -6.13
C PRO A 535 -1.21 36.21 -6.11
N ASN A 536 -2.23 35.53 -5.57
CA ASN A 536 -2.34 34.07 -5.55
C ASN A 536 -3.75 33.65 -5.99
N LYS A 537 -3.90 32.46 -6.57
CA LYS A 537 -5.21 31.88 -6.96
C LYS A 537 -6.26 31.90 -5.82
N LYS A 538 -5.83 31.74 -4.57
CA LYS A 538 -6.72 31.81 -3.38
C LYS A 538 -7.28 33.22 -3.14
N VAL A 539 -6.45 34.25 -3.29
CA VAL A 539 -6.84 35.66 -3.09
C VAL A 539 -7.72 36.13 -4.24
N ALA A 540 -7.38 35.76 -5.48
CA ALA A 540 -8.21 36.03 -6.65
C ALA A 540 -9.62 35.40 -6.53
N LYS A 541 -9.72 34.15 -6.04
CA LYS A 541 -11.00 33.50 -5.73
C LYS A 541 -11.81 34.24 -4.67
N ALA A 542 -11.19 34.63 -3.57
CA ALA A 542 -11.86 35.38 -2.50
C ALA A 542 -12.33 36.76 -2.98
N SER A 543 -11.53 37.45 -3.80
CA SER A 543 -11.87 38.72 -4.42
C SER A 543 -13.07 38.59 -5.39
N ALA A 544 -13.09 37.55 -6.23
CA ALA A 544 -14.20 37.28 -7.15
C ALA A 544 -15.50 36.97 -6.38
N ALA A 545 -15.40 36.17 -5.32
CA ALA A 545 -16.53 35.82 -4.47
C ALA A 545 -17.07 37.02 -3.70
N LEU A 546 -16.20 37.91 -3.23
CA LEU A 546 -16.58 39.14 -2.54
C LEU A 546 -17.29 40.11 -3.50
N ALA A 547 -16.82 40.26 -4.74
CA ALA A 547 -17.50 41.05 -5.77
C ALA A 547 -18.92 40.53 -6.07
N ALA A 548 -19.08 39.21 -6.19
CA ALA A 548 -20.38 38.57 -6.38
C ALA A 548 -21.31 38.76 -5.17
N LEU A 549 -20.78 38.58 -3.94
CA LEU A 549 -21.53 38.81 -2.70
C LEU A 549 -22.02 40.25 -2.59
N ASN A 550 -21.13 41.21 -2.87
CA ASN A 550 -21.46 42.62 -2.78
C ASN A 550 -22.51 43.04 -3.81
N SER A 551 -22.44 42.50 -5.04
CA SER A 551 -23.36 42.87 -6.11
C SER A 551 -24.74 42.21 -5.97
N LEU A 552 -24.80 40.96 -5.50
CA LEU A 552 -26.05 40.18 -5.48
C LEU A 552 -26.76 40.16 -4.13
N PHE A 553 -26.04 40.40 -3.02
CA PHE A 553 -26.56 40.17 -1.66
C PHE A 553 -26.46 41.36 -0.69
N SER A 554 -25.91 42.53 -1.08
CA SER A 554 -25.80 43.72 -0.20
C SER A 554 -27.10 44.48 0.08
N GLY A 555 -28.26 43.96 -0.31
CA GLY A 555 -29.55 44.64 -0.20
C GLY A 555 -30.50 44.05 0.83
N SER A 556 -30.23 44.18 2.14
CA SER A 556 -31.29 44.06 3.18
C SER A 556 -30.89 44.62 4.56
N LYS A 557 -30.62 45.93 4.66
CA LYS A 557 -30.91 46.74 5.86
C LYS A 557 -31.37 48.14 5.43
N SER A 558 -32.63 48.45 5.68
CA SER A 558 -33.35 49.68 5.31
C SER A 558 -32.95 50.89 6.15
N THR A 559 -32.94 52.11 5.56
CA THR A 559 -33.90 53.21 5.89
C THR A 559 -33.62 54.47 5.06
N THR A 560 -34.71 55.05 4.57
CA THR A 560 -34.92 56.43 4.09
C THR A 560 -33.95 57.51 4.62
N ASN A 561 -33.33 58.27 3.72
CA ASN A 561 -33.31 59.74 3.85
C ASN A 561 -33.11 60.46 2.52
N LYS A 562 -33.89 61.53 2.36
CA LYS A 562 -34.00 62.39 1.17
C LYS A 562 -32.77 63.30 0.97
N LYS A 563 -32.55 63.65 -0.32
CA LYS A 563 -31.92 64.86 -0.88
C LYS A 563 -30.41 65.08 -0.63
N LYS A 564 -29.63 65.06 -1.72
CA LYS A 564 -29.17 66.29 -2.42
C LYS A 564 -28.49 65.94 -3.74
N ARG A 565 -29.03 66.46 -4.85
CA ARG A 565 -28.33 66.61 -6.13
C ARG A 565 -27.21 67.65 -5.98
N PRO A 566 -26.09 67.52 -6.70
CA PRO A 566 -25.40 68.65 -7.31
C PRO A 566 -25.76 68.72 -8.80
N ASN A 567 -26.08 69.92 -9.27
CA ASN A 567 -26.41 70.26 -10.66
C ASN A 567 -25.13 70.38 -11.52
N PRO A 568 -25.28 70.39 -12.87
CA PRO A 568 -24.19 70.27 -13.87
C PRO A 568 -23.50 71.62 -14.18
N PRO A 569 -22.40 71.65 -14.96
CA PRO A 569 -21.66 72.88 -15.22
C PRO A 569 -22.38 73.79 -16.24
N VAL A 570 -22.14 75.08 -16.07
CA VAL A 570 -22.76 76.22 -16.77
C VAL A 570 -22.00 76.51 -18.07
N SER A 571 -22.73 76.64 -19.18
CA SER A 571 -22.32 77.40 -20.36
C SER A 571 -23.27 78.59 -20.53
N LYS A 572 -22.75 79.81 -20.36
CA LYS A 572 -23.40 81.07 -20.72
C LYS A 572 -23.04 81.41 -22.17
N HIS A 573 -24.03 81.70 -22.99
CA HIS A 573 -23.94 82.80 -23.95
C HIS A 573 -25.29 83.52 -23.97
N GLN A 574 -25.19 84.83 -23.86
CA GLN A 574 -26.25 85.82 -23.68
C GLN A 574 -26.95 86.14 -24.99
N GLU A 575 -28.25 86.43 -24.89
CA GLU A 575 -28.95 87.37 -25.76
C GLU A 575 -28.26 88.73 -25.68
N GLU A 576 -28.05 89.30 -26.86
CA GLU A 576 -27.75 90.69 -27.14
C GLU A 576 -29.05 91.51 -26.94
N SER A 577 -28.97 92.61 -26.21
CA SER A 577 -29.99 93.65 -26.22
C SER A 577 -29.26 94.99 -26.24
N ASP A 578 -29.45 95.71 -27.35
CA ASP A 578 -29.17 97.14 -27.63
C ASP A 578 -27.84 97.77 -27.16
#